data_AF-A0A3D1M9N1-F1
#
_entry.id   AF-A0A3D1M9N1-F1
#
_cell.length_a   1.000
_cell.length_b   1.000
_cell.length_c   1.000
_cell.angle_alpha   90.00
_cell.angle_beta   90.00
_cell.angle_gamma   90.00
#
_symmetry.space_group_name_H-M   'P 1'
#
loop_
_entity.id
_entity.type
_entity.pdbx_description
1 polymer ?
#
loop_
_entity_poly.entity_id
_entity_poly.type
_entity_poly.pdbx_seq_one_letter_code
_entity_poly.pdbx_strand_id
1 'polypeptide(L)'
;MTDIHSNITIPTTKVKESSLSQLDLANIKFGHAFTDHMFVVDYDNGEWINPQIRPFGPIQMHPATSSIHYGQSIFEGMKAHRNKEGEIVFFRMDDHAARFRYSAKRMAMPEIPKGLFRKGIMEL
;
A
#
# COMPACT_ATOMS: atom_id res chain seq x y z
N MET A 1 0.61 22.49 -10.44
CA MET A 1 1.64 21.47 -10.75
C MET A 1 0.90 20.25 -11.24
N THR A 2 1.08 19.91 -12.51
CA THR A 2 0.57 18.68 -13.14
C THR A 2 1.12 17.47 -12.40
N ASP A 3 0.24 16.58 -11.94
CA ASP A 3 0.58 15.35 -11.23
C ASP A 3 1.24 14.39 -12.23
N ILE A 4 2.57 14.45 -12.32
CA ILE A 4 3.44 13.66 -13.22
C ILE A 4 3.33 12.13 -13.06
N HIS A 5 2.39 11.66 -12.22
CA HIS A 5 2.18 10.26 -11.89
C HIS A 5 0.83 9.69 -12.36
N SER A 6 0.03 10.43 -13.15
CA SER A 6 -1.25 9.92 -13.67
C SER A 6 -1.09 8.67 -14.55
N ASN A 7 0.08 8.46 -15.17
CA ASN A 7 0.38 7.34 -16.08
C ASN A 7 1.35 6.28 -15.50
N ILE A 8 1.43 6.09 -14.18
CA ILE A 8 2.26 5.00 -13.61
C ILE A 8 1.61 3.64 -13.92
N THR A 9 2.27 2.76 -14.66
CA THR A 9 1.84 1.36 -14.79
C THR A 9 2.30 0.57 -13.58
N ILE A 10 1.39 -0.22 -12.98
CA ILE A 10 1.70 -1.10 -11.85
C ILE A 10 1.52 -2.54 -12.35
N PRO A 11 2.60 -3.26 -12.69
CA PRO A 11 2.51 -4.66 -13.08
C PRO A 11 1.94 -5.51 -11.93
N THR A 12 0.99 -6.39 -12.27
CA THR A 12 0.28 -7.23 -11.29
C THR A 12 0.53 -8.70 -11.57
N THR A 13 1.14 -9.39 -10.63
CA THR A 13 1.28 -10.85 -10.63
C THR A 13 0.17 -11.46 -9.79
N LYS A 14 -0.84 -12.05 -10.45
CA LYS A 14 -1.99 -12.67 -9.79
C LYS A 14 -1.61 -14.04 -9.20
N VAL A 15 -2.26 -14.41 -8.09
CA VAL A 15 -2.17 -15.78 -7.56
C VAL A 15 -2.98 -16.72 -8.47
N LYS A 16 -2.62 -18.00 -8.48
CA LYS A 16 -3.38 -19.02 -9.23
C LYS A 16 -4.72 -19.33 -8.58
N GLU A 17 -4.73 -19.37 -7.25
CA GLU A 17 -5.90 -19.72 -6.44
C GLU A 17 -6.04 -18.69 -5.32
N SER A 18 -7.25 -18.16 -5.15
CA SER A 18 -7.56 -17.19 -4.10
C SER A 18 -7.85 -17.87 -2.79
N SER A 19 -7.38 -17.29 -1.69
CA SER A 19 -7.69 -17.72 -0.33
C SER A 19 -9.10 -17.33 0.13
N LEU A 20 -9.85 -16.54 -0.65
CA LEU A 20 -11.16 -16.02 -0.25
C LEU A 20 -12.17 -17.12 0.13
N SER A 21 -12.14 -18.28 -0.54
CA SER A 21 -13.02 -19.40 -0.24
C SER A 21 -12.76 -20.06 1.12
N GLN A 22 -11.59 -19.81 1.72
CA GLN A 22 -11.18 -20.34 3.01
C GLN A 22 -11.50 -19.36 4.16
N LEU A 23 -11.94 -18.14 3.84
CA LEU A 23 -12.22 -17.09 4.83
C LEU A 23 -13.67 -17.19 5.36
N ASP A 24 -13.81 -17.32 6.68
CA ASP A 24 -15.11 -17.17 7.34
C ASP A 24 -15.48 -15.68 7.44
N LEU A 25 -16.30 -15.23 6.50
CA LEU A 25 -16.78 -13.85 6.42
C LEU A 25 -17.66 -13.43 7.61
N ALA A 26 -18.25 -14.39 8.35
CA ALA A 26 -19.07 -14.08 9.52
C ALA A 26 -18.23 -13.76 10.76
N ASN A 27 -16.97 -14.22 10.82
CA ASN A 27 -16.12 -14.14 12.01
C ASN A 27 -14.72 -13.56 11.70
N ILE A 28 -14.66 -12.47 10.95
CA ILE A 28 -13.39 -11.80 10.63
C ILE A 28 -12.84 -11.07 11.86
N LYS A 29 -11.67 -11.50 12.35
CA LYS A 29 -10.91 -10.79 13.39
C LYS A 29 -10.01 -9.73 12.77
N PHE A 30 -10.02 -8.54 13.36
CA PHE A 30 -9.21 -7.41 12.89
C PHE A 30 -7.71 -7.75 12.87
N GLY A 31 -7.06 -7.58 11.72
CA GLY A 31 -5.61 -7.75 11.56
C GLY A 31 -5.10 -9.20 11.54
N HIS A 32 -5.98 -10.20 11.41
CA HIS A 32 -5.59 -11.62 11.43
C HIS A 32 -5.71 -12.32 10.06
N ALA A 33 -6.53 -11.81 9.15
CA ALA A 33 -6.66 -12.32 7.79
C ALA A 33 -6.11 -11.29 6.80
N PHE A 34 -5.29 -11.75 5.85
CA PHE A 34 -4.67 -10.94 4.81
C PHE A 34 -5.16 -11.37 3.44
N THR A 35 -5.19 -10.44 2.48
CA THR A 35 -5.59 -10.68 1.09
C THR A 35 -4.49 -11.40 0.30
N ASP A 36 -4.83 -11.88 -0.88
CA ASP A 36 -3.91 -12.66 -1.74
C ASP A 36 -2.71 -11.85 -2.25
N HIS A 37 -2.80 -10.52 -2.25
CA HIS A 37 -1.83 -9.61 -2.85
C HIS A 37 -1.40 -8.49 -1.91
N MET A 38 -0.23 -7.93 -2.22
CA MET A 38 0.28 -6.69 -1.64
C MET A 38 0.87 -5.79 -2.72
N PHE A 39 0.73 -4.48 -2.54
CA PHE A 39 1.42 -3.46 -3.32
C PHE A 39 2.79 -3.16 -2.71
N VAL A 40 3.82 -3.11 -3.55
CA VAL A 40 5.21 -2.82 -3.18
C VAL A 40 5.77 -1.81 -4.17
N VAL A 41 6.57 -0.87 -3.67
CA VAL A 41 7.33 0.08 -4.49
C VAL A 41 8.65 0.36 -3.80
N ASP A 42 9.72 0.44 -4.58
CA ASP A 42 11.07 0.67 -4.09
C ASP A 42 11.38 2.17 -4.12
N TYR A 43 12.29 2.59 -3.25
CA TYR A 43 12.91 3.91 -3.34
C TYR A 43 14.42 3.73 -3.42
N ASP A 44 15.02 4.22 -4.49
CA ASP A 44 16.45 4.12 -4.74
C ASP A 44 16.95 5.38 -5.45
N ASN A 45 18.14 5.84 -5.11
CA ASN A 45 18.82 6.98 -5.75
C ASN A 45 17.97 8.25 -5.95
N GLY A 46 17.05 8.53 -5.03
CA GLY A 46 16.22 9.74 -5.08
C GLY A 46 14.84 9.54 -5.71
N GLU A 47 14.54 8.34 -6.22
CA GLU A 47 13.34 8.09 -7.02
C GLU A 47 12.53 6.90 -6.50
N TRP A 48 11.20 6.99 -6.64
CA TRP A 48 10.29 5.87 -6.44
C TRP A 48 10.22 5.04 -7.72
N ILE A 49 10.65 3.79 -7.64
CA ILE A 49 10.80 2.89 -8.80
C ILE A 49 10.15 1.53 -8.53
N ASN A 50 9.97 0.73 -9.59
CA ASN A 50 9.46 -0.63 -9.51
C ASN A 50 8.11 -0.81 -8.77
N PRO A 51 7.09 0.04 -8.98
CA PRO A 51 5.78 -0.19 -8.39
C PRO A 51 5.19 -1.51 -8.92
N GLN A 52 4.73 -2.38 -8.04
CA GLN A 52 4.21 -3.70 -8.41
C GLN A 52 3.16 -4.20 -7.42
N ILE A 53 2.21 -4.97 -7.93
CA ILE A 53 1.34 -5.81 -7.11
C ILE A 53 1.79 -7.26 -7.27
N ARG A 54 2.09 -7.91 -6.15
CA ARG A 54 2.59 -9.28 -6.12
C ARG A 54 1.87 -10.10 -5.04
N PRO A 55 1.96 -11.44 -5.08
CA PRO A 55 1.38 -12.27 -4.04
C PRO A 55 1.85 -11.83 -2.64
N PHE A 56 0.92 -11.82 -1.69
CA PHE A 56 1.23 -11.50 -0.30
C PHE A 56 2.23 -12.52 0.25
N GLY A 57 3.28 -12.02 0.92
CA GLY A 57 4.33 -12.91 1.42
C GLY A 57 5.44 -12.16 2.18
N PRO A 58 6.46 -12.89 2.63
CA PRO A 58 7.55 -12.33 3.41
C PRO A 58 8.29 -11.21 2.68
N ILE A 59 8.68 -10.17 3.42
CA ILE A 59 9.54 -9.10 2.93
C ILE A 59 10.98 -9.43 3.34
N GLN A 60 11.84 -9.71 2.36
CA GLN A 60 13.28 -9.88 2.62
C GLN A 60 13.91 -8.53 2.90
N MET A 61 14.68 -8.43 3.99
CA MET A 61 15.35 -7.20 4.40
C MET A 61 16.76 -7.51 4.88
N HIS A 62 17.68 -6.58 4.64
CA HIS A 62 19.03 -6.68 5.20
C HIS A 62 18.95 -6.58 6.73
N PRO A 63 19.71 -7.38 7.51
CA PRO A 63 19.65 -7.34 8.98
C PRO A 63 19.97 -5.98 9.59
N ALA A 64 20.71 -5.12 8.88
CA ALA A 64 21.09 -3.77 9.31
C ALA A 64 20.11 -2.65 8.87
N THR A 65 18.91 -2.98 8.37
CA THR A 65 17.95 -1.97 7.88
C THR A 65 17.51 -1.01 9.00
N SER A 66 17.47 0.30 8.70
CA SER A 66 17.12 1.35 9.68
C SER A 66 15.75 1.18 10.33
N SER A 67 14.78 0.55 9.65
CA SER A 67 13.47 0.24 10.22
C SER A 67 13.56 -0.69 11.44
N ILE A 68 14.56 -1.58 11.48
CA ILE A 68 14.77 -2.56 12.56
C ILE A 68 15.56 -1.95 13.72
N HIS A 69 16.62 -1.18 13.42
CA HIS A 69 17.54 -0.67 14.44
C HIS A 69 17.13 0.67 15.02
N TYR A 70 16.54 1.53 14.20
CA TYR A 70 16.29 2.93 14.54
C TYR A 70 14.82 3.32 14.42
N GLY A 71 13.93 2.36 14.15
CA GLY A 71 12.49 2.60 14.05
C GLY A 71 12.11 3.59 12.94
N GLN A 72 12.93 3.72 11.89
CA GLN A 72 12.62 4.58 10.75
C GLN A 72 11.54 3.94 9.88
N SER A 73 10.31 3.95 10.37
CA SER A 73 9.13 3.40 9.73
C SER A 73 7.89 4.24 10.07
N ILE A 74 6.94 4.25 9.14
CA ILE A 74 5.66 4.95 9.26
C ILE A 74 4.56 4.06 8.67
N PHE A 75 3.30 4.27 9.07
CA PHE A 75 2.17 3.52 8.55
C PHE A 75 0.93 4.41 8.37
N GLU A 76 -0.06 3.88 7.65
CA GLU A 76 -1.42 4.41 7.55
C GLU A 76 -2.42 3.28 7.77
N GLY A 77 -3.64 3.64 8.19
CA GLY A 77 -4.82 2.80 8.24
C GLY A 77 -6.02 3.53 7.65
N MET A 78 -6.56 3.00 6.55
CA MET A 78 -7.83 3.39 5.97
C MET A 78 -8.68 2.16 5.65
N LYS A 79 -9.94 2.37 5.30
CA LYS A 79 -10.88 1.29 4.96
C LYS A 79 -11.43 1.48 3.56
N ALA A 80 -11.52 0.37 2.82
CA ALA A 80 -12.33 0.25 1.63
C ALA A 80 -13.71 -0.28 2.03
N HIS A 81 -14.77 0.34 1.52
CA HIS A 81 -16.15 -0.07 1.79
C HIS A 81 -16.84 -0.40 0.46
N ARG A 82 -17.67 -1.44 0.46
CA ARG A 82 -18.60 -1.67 -0.65
C ARG A 82 -19.91 -0.95 -0.37
N ASN A 83 -20.34 -0.05 -1.26
CA ASN A 83 -21.63 0.63 -1.12
C ASN A 83 -22.80 -0.26 -1.59
N LYS A 84 -24.02 0.28 -1.56
CA LYS A 84 -25.24 -0.47 -1.94
C LYS A 84 -25.29 -0.76 -3.44
N GLU A 85 -24.62 0.08 -4.22
CA GLU A 85 -24.46 0.01 -5.67
C GLU A 85 -23.36 -0.98 -6.09
N GLY A 86 -22.64 -1.56 -5.12
CA GLY A 86 -21.59 -2.55 -5.33
C GLY A 86 -20.21 -1.97 -5.60
N GLU A 87 -20.08 -0.64 -5.62
CA GLU A 87 -18.83 0.09 -5.85
C GLU A 87 -17.94 0.07 -4.60
N ILE A 88 -16.62 0.12 -4.83
CA ILE A 88 -15.65 0.29 -3.75
C ILE A 88 -15.40 1.78 -3.52
N VAL A 89 -15.63 2.23 -2.29
CA VAL A 89 -15.48 3.62 -1.88
C VAL A 89 -14.49 3.75 -0.72
N PHE A 90 -13.79 4.88 -0.70
CA PHE A 90 -12.80 5.23 0.32
C PHE A 90 -13.17 6.56 0.98
N PHE A 91 -13.07 6.63 2.30
CA PHE A 91 -13.33 7.86 3.03
C PHE A 91 -12.05 8.70 3.13
N ARG A 92 -12.05 9.91 2.54
CA ARG A 92 -10.99 10.92 2.69
C ARG A 92 -9.56 10.42 2.35
N MET A 93 -9.40 9.60 1.31
CA MET A 93 -8.11 9.05 0.89
C MET A 93 -6.99 10.09 0.76
N ASP A 94 -7.33 11.30 0.28
CA ASP A 94 -6.38 12.39 0.13
C ASP A 94 -5.79 12.90 1.45
N ASP A 95 -6.56 12.84 2.54
CA ASP A 95 -6.09 13.24 3.86
C ASP A 95 -5.17 12.18 4.46
N HIS A 96 -5.44 10.90 4.19
CA HIS A 96 -4.52 9.81 4.53
C HIS A 96 -3.18 9.96 3.78
N ALA A 97 -3.23 10.27 2.48
CA ALA A 97 -2.02 10.52 1.69
C ALA A 97 -1.23 11.73 2.23
N ALA A 98 -1.91 12.82 2.58
CA ALA A 98 -1.28 14.00 3.16
C ALA A 98 -0.61 13.69 4.52
N ARG A 99 -1.28 12.93 5.39
CA ARG A 99 -0.72 12.52 6.69
C ARG A 99 0.47 11.59 6.53
N PHE A 100 0.41 10.62 5.61
CA PHE A 100 1.54 9.72 5.34
C PHE A 100 2.78 10.49 4.88
N ARG A 101 2.62 11.47 3.99
CA ARG A 101 3.72 12.36 3.55
C ARG A 101 4.27 13.24 4.68
N TYR A 102 3.39 13.79 5.52
CA TYR A 102 3.81 14.54 6.71
C TYR A 102 4.67 13.69 7.65
N SER A 103 4.25 12.44 7.90
CA SER A 103 5.02 11.48 8.71
C SER A 103 6.37 11.15 8.06
N ALA A 104 6.43 10.96 6.73
CA ALA A 104 7.67 10.71 6.02
C ALA A 104 8.68 11.85 6.21
N LYS A 105 8.23 13.11 6.04
CA LYS A 105 9.05 14.29 6.29
C LYS A 105 9.56 14.35 7.73
N ARG A 106 8.70 14.04 8.72
CA ARG A 106 9.07 14.03 10.14
C ARG A 106 10.13 12.97 10.48
N MET A 107 10.12 11.86 9.76
CA MET A 107 11.03 10.71 9.93
C MET A 107 12.24 10.76 8.99
N ALA A 108 12.45 11.86 8.27
CA ALA A 108 13.50 12.01 7.26
C ALA A 108 13.48 10.88 6.21
N MET A 109 12.28 10.47 5.82
CA MET A 109 12.01 9.49 4.75
C MET A 109 11.54 10.22 3.49
N PRO A 110 11.74 9.65 2.29
CA PRO A 110 11.19 10.21 1.06
C PRO A 110 9.66 10.29 1.12
N GLU A 111 9.11 11.42 0.69
CA GLU A 111 7.65 11.58 0.57
C GLU A 111 7.15 10.79 -0.64
N ILE A 112 6.13 9.94 -0.45
CA ILE A 112 5.47 9.28 -1.58
C ILE A 112 4.64 10.29 -2.40
N PRO A 113 4.71 10.28 -3.74
CA PRO A 113 3.82 11.07 -4.56
C PRO A 113 2.35 10.72 -4.30
N LYS A 114 1.49 11.74 -4.21
CA LYS A 114 0.05 11.55 -3.94
C LYS A 114 -0.60 10.64 -4.99
N GLY A 115 -0.29 10.84 -6.28
CA GLY A 115 -0.78 10.00 -7.36
C GLY A 115 -0.38 8.53 -7.23
N LEU A 116 0.87 8.25 -6.85
CA LEU A 116 1.37 6.88 -6.62
C LEU A 116 0.66 6.21 -5.44
N PHE A 117 0.51 6.91 -4.31
CA PHE A 117 -0.22 6.41 -3.15
C PHE A 117 -1.67 6.04 -3.51
N ARG A 118 -2.38 6.93 -4.20
CA ARG A 118 -3.77 6.67 -4.65
C ARG A 118 -3.83 5.50 -5.62
N LYS A 119 -2.95 5.47 -6.63
CA LYS A 119 -2.98 4.45 -7.67
C LYS A 119 -2.68 3.06 -7.11
N GLY A 120 -1.70 2.94 -6.22
CA GLY A 120 -1.38 1.67 -5.56
C GLY A 120 -2.55 1.10 -4.75
N ILE A 121 -3.34 1.95 -4.09
CA ILE A 121 -4.53 1.54 -3.34
C ILE A 121 -5.70 1.18 -4.25
N MET A 122 -5.89 1.90 -5.37
CA MET A 122 -7.01 1.67 -6.28
C MET A 122 -6.81 0.43 -7.18
N GLU A 123 -5.56 0.10 -7.50
CA GLU A 123 -5.22 -1.06 -8.35
C GLU A 123 -5.14 -2.38 -7.55
N LEU A 124 -4.83 -2.30 -6.25
CA LEU A 124 -4.78 -3.44 -5.32
C LEU A 124 -6.18 -3.89 -4.89
#